data_AF-A0A0M6X0T0-F1
#
_entry.id   AF-A0A0M6X0T0-F1
#
_cell.length_a   1.000
_cell.length_b   1.000
_cell.length_c   1.000
_cell.angle_alpha   90.00
_cell.angle_beta   90.00
_cell.angle_gamma   90.00
#
_symmetry.space_group_name_H-M   'P 1'
#
loop_
_entity.id
_entity.type
_entity.pdbx_description
1 polymer ?
#
loop_
_entity_poly.entity_id
_entity_poly.type
_entity_poly.pdbx_seq_one_letter_code
_entity_poly.pdbx_strand_id
1 'polypeptide(L)'
;MILRNHPEIALSEKTLYNYIESGALSVKNIDLPKKVKYKVRSCSSSEAADLTIYEGRTYKDYQAFLKEFPDTRVTEMDTVLGCEGSKKVLLTLHFDCCSLMMAYLLDSKEVCHVKAIFDSIERSLGTFSFSSVFSLVLTDRGGEFRNPAALECGQENLIRTSIYYCDPMCSWQKPHCEKNHEYIRKICPKGTSFDDYSQEDITLMMSHINSSPRQSLGGMSPLKLAKLMLPSEVIDYFGLTEIPDDEIVLTPALLQK
;
A
#
# COMPACT_ATOMS: atom_id res chain seq x y z
N MET A 1 19.18 -0.99 3.66
CA MET A 1 20.30 -0.25 3.05
C MET A 1 21.55 -1.03 3.46
N ILE A 2 22.14 -1.82 2.56
CA ILE A 2 23.07 -2.92 2.92
C ILE A 2 24.18 -2.43 3.88
N LEU A 3 24.89 -1.35 3.53
CA LEU A 3 25.99 -0.83 4.34
C LEU A 3 25.61 -0.36 5.75
N ARG A 4 24.35 0.02 5.97
CA ARG A 4 23.89 0.44 7.29
C ARG A 4 23.58 -0.74 8.20
N ASN A 5 23.12 -1.83 7.60
CA ASN A 5 22.78 -3.05 8.33
C ASN A 5 24.01 -3.94 8.54
N HIS A 6 25.06 -3.74 7.72
CA HIS A 6 26.32 -4.46 7.76
C HIS A 6 27.51 -3.50 8.02
N PRO A 7 27.70 -3.05 9.27
CA PRO A 7 28.81 -2.15 9.63
C PRO A 7 30.20 -2.77 9.41
N GLU A 8 30.28 -4.10 9.27
CA GLU A 8 31.48 -4.83 8.87
C GLU A 8 31.94 -4.53 7.44
N ILE A 9 31.04 -4.06 6.57
CA ILE A 9 31.38 -3.67 5.20
C ILE A 9 31.93 -2.24 5.23
N ALA A 10 33.26 -2.12 5.38
CA ALA A 10 33.98 -0.85 5.38
C ALA A 10 34.16 -0.23 3.97
N LEU A 11 33.12 -0.29 3.14
CA LEU A 11 33.12 0.23 1.77
C LEU A 11 32.08 1.34 1.60
N SER A 12 32.33 2.26 0.69
CA SER A 12 31.32 3.29 0.34
C SER A 12 30.27 2.73 -0.61
N GLU A 13 29.06 3.31 -0.63
CA GLU A 13 28.01 2.94 -1.60
C GLU A 13 28.53 3.03 -3.03
N LYS A 14 29.34 4.06 -3.32
CA LYS A 14 29.97 4.27 -4.62
C LYS A 14 30.90 3.12 -5.01
N THR A 15 31.68 2.60 -4.06
CA THR A 15 32.57 1.46 -4.30
C THR A 15 31.78 0.19 -4.64
N LEU A 16 30.66 -0.05 -3.94
CA LEU A 16 29.76 -1.17 -4.23
C LEU A 16 29.16 -1.08 -5.64
N TYR A 17 28.62 0.08 -6.03
CA TYR A 17 28.10 0.27 -7.38
C TYR A 17 29.17 0.09 -8.46
N ASN A 18 30.40 0.57 -8.21
CA ASN A 18 31.52 0.36 -9.13
C ASN A 18 31.85 -1.12 -9.30
N TYR A 19 31.81 -1.92 -8.23
CA TYR A 19 32.05 -3.37 -8.31
C TYR A 19 30.96 -4.12 -9.06
N ILE A 20 29.69 -3.70 -8.94
CA ILE A 20 28.58 -4.24 -9.74
C ILE A 20 28.77 -3.88 -11.22
N GLU A 21 29.18 -2.65 -11.52
CA GLU A 21 29.43 -2.20 -12.90
C GLU A 21 30.63 -2.91 -13.54
N SER A 22 31.67 -3.19 -12.76
CA SER A 22 32.85 -3.93 -13.23
C SER A 22 32.62 -5.45 -13.30
N GLY A 23 31.45 -5.96 -12.88
CA GLY A 23 31.15 -7.38 -12.82
C GLY A 23 31.95 -8.16 -11.78
N ALA A 24 32.50 -7.48 -10.76
CA ALA A 24 33.27 -8.09 -9.68
C ALA A 24 32.38 -8.81 -8.65
N LEU A 25 31.07 -8.54 -8.65
CA LEU A 25 30.06 -9.23 -7.85
C LEU A 25 29.19 -10.12 -8.73
N SER A 26 28.56 -11.14 -8.12
CA SER A 26 27.60 -12.02 -8.80
C SER A 26 26.34 -11.27 -9.28
N VAL A 27 26.00 -10.17 -8.61
CA VAL A 27 24.87 -9.29 -8.93
C VAL A 27 25.20 -8.42 -10.15
N LYS A 28 24.28 -8.38 -11.14
CA LYS A 28 24.41 -7.57 -12.35
C LYS A 28 23.50 -6.34 -12.29
N ASN A 29 23.76 -5.39 -13.20
CA ASN A 29 22.94 -4.18 -13.33
C ASN A 29 21.44 -4.45 -13.60
N ILE A 30 21.11 -5.58 -14.25
CA ILE A 30 19.72 -6.00 -14.52
C ILE A 30 19.01 -6.50 -13.26
N ASP A 31 19.78 -6.94 -12.26
CA ASP A 31 19.25 -7.44 -10.98
C ASP A 31 18.96 -6.27 -10.03
N LEU A 32 19.46 -5.06 -10.35
CA LEU A 32 19.22 -3.85 -9.56
C LEU A 32 17.81 -3.28 -9.84
N PRO A 33 16.90 -3.25 -8.85
CA PRO A 33 15.48 -2.95 -9.07
C PRO A 33 15.15 -1.56 -9.65
N LYS A 34 16.10 -0.61 -9.63
CA LYS A 34 15.87 0.80 -10.00
C LYS A 34 16.78 1.30 -11.12
N LYS A 35 17.73 0.49 -11.60
CA LYS A 35 18.74 0.98 -12.58
C LYS A 35 18.19 1.04 -13.99
N VAL A 36 17.20 0.21 -14.32
CA VAL A 36 16.56 0.19 -15.64
C VAL A 36 15.06 0.46 -15.45
N LYS A 37 14.55 1.56 -16.04
CA LYS A 37 13.13 1.92 -16.01
C LYS A 37 12.52 1.79 -17.41
N TYR A 38 11.32 1.19 -17.48
CA TYR A 38 10.52 1.21 -18.69
C TYR A 38 9.82 2.56 -18.88
N LYS A 39 9.51 2.90 -20.14
CA LYS A 39 8.74 4.09 -20.50
C LYS A 39 7.28 3.93 -20.05
N VAL A 40 6.74 4.93 -19.34
CA VAL A 40 5.33 5.00 -18.96
C VAL A 40 4.47 5.07 -20.23
N ARG A 41 3.45 4.20 -20.33
CA ARG A 41 2.44 4.26 -21.40
C ARG A 41 1.25 5.08 -20.93
N SER A 42 0.69 5.90 -21.83
CA SER A 42 -0.58 6.59 -21.61
C SER A 42 -1.75 5.62 -21.71
N CYS A 43 -2.68 5.66 -20.75
CA CYS A 43 -3.98 4.98 -20.85
C CYS A 43 -5.09 6.00 -21.14
N SER A 44 -6.04 5.60 -21.99
CA SER A 44 -7.22 6.36 -22.40
C SER A 44 -8.36 6.24 -21.40
N SER A 45 -9.15 7.32 -21.26
CA SER A 45 -10.34 7.39 -20.39
C SER A 45 -11.48 6.47 -20.78
N SER A 46 -12.20 5.99 -19.77
CA SER A 46 -13.59 5.56 -19.90
C SER A 46 -14.50 6.16 -18.82
N GLU A 47 -15.56 6.77 -19.35
CA GLU A 47 -16.94 7.00 -18.89
C GLU A 47 -17.30 7.74 -17.58
N ALA A 48 -18.24 8.67 -17.77
CA ALA A 48 -18.77 9.62 -16.80
C ALA A 48 -19.59 8.92 -15.70
N ALA A 49 -19.10 9.03 -14.46
CA ALA A 49 -19.86 8.68 -13.27
C ALA A 49 -20.78 9.83 -12.84
N ASP A 50 -21.91 9.49 -12.24
CA ASP A 50 -22.83 10.41 -11.59
C ASP A 50 -22.07 11.29 -10.58
N LEU A 51 -22.02 12.60 -10.84
CA LEU A 51 -21.14 13.55 -10.13
C LEU A 51 -21.61 13.84 -8.69
N THR A 52 -22.88 13.55 -8.39
CA THR A 52 -23.52 13.85 -7.11
C THR A 52 -22.88 13.11 -5.93
N ILE A 53 -22.35 11.91 -6.16
CA ILE A 53 -21.68 11.08 -5.14
C ILE A 53 -20.43 11.78 -4.58
N TYR A 54 -19.81 12.66 -5.36
CA TYR A 54 -18.54 13.32 -5.01
C TYR A 54 -18.71 14.70 -4.38
N GLU A 55 -19.93 15.22 -4.27
CA GLU A 55 -20.17 16.51 -3.62
C GLU A 55 -19.71 16.46 -2.15
N GLY A 56 -18.86 17.41 -1.76
CA GLY A 56 -18.23 17.47 -0.43
C GLY A 56 -17.11 16.45 -0.20
N ARG A 57 -16.77 15.62 -1.20
CA ARG A 57 -15.78 14.54 -1.13
C ARG A 57 -14.68 14.69 -2.19
N THR A 58 -14.56 15.87 -2.79
CA THR A 58 -13.57 16.10 -3.85
C THR A 58 -12.15 16.22 -3.27
N TYR A 59 -11.14 16.09 -4.13
CA TYR A 59 -9.76 16.33 -3.72
C TYR A 59 -9.54 17.75 -3.18
N LYS A 60 -10.30 18.72 -3.67
CA LYS A 60 -10.27 20.10 -3.16
C LYS A 60 -10.79 20.18 -1.72
N ASP A 61 -11.86 19.46 -1.40
CA ASP A 61 -12.43 19.40 -0.05
C ASP A 61 -11.46 18.71 0.92
N TYR A 62 -10.82 17.62 0.45
CA TYR A 62 -9.72 16.97 1.16
C TYR A 62 -8.57 17.93 1.49
N GLN A 63 -8.11 18.71 0.51
CA GLN A 63 -7.07 19.71 0.73
C GLN A 63 -7.50 20.83 1.68
N ALA A 64 -8.77 21.22 1.66
CA ALA A 64 -9.30 22.19 2.61
C ALA A 64 -9.30 21.63 4.04
N PHE A 65 -9.74 20.38 4.20
CA PHE A 65 -9.74 19.68 5.49
C PHE A 65 -8.33 19.57 6.08
N LEU A 66 -7.34 19.15 5.29
CA LEU A 66 -5.96 19.05 5.75
C LEU A 66 -5.31 20.40 6.08
N LYS A 67 -5.76 21.49 5.46
CA LYS A 67 -5.29 22.83 5.84
C LYS A 67 -5.83 23.26 7.20
N GLU A 68 -7.02 22.81 7.56
CA GLU A 68 -7.63 23.08 8.87
C GLU A 68 -7.06 22.16 9.95
N PHE A 69 -6.84 20.88 9.61
CA PHE A 69 -6.32 19.85 10.50
C PHE A 69 -5.07 19.18 9.90
N PRO A 70 -3.89 19.80 10.03
CA PRO A 70 -2.66 19.31 9.41
C PRO A 70 -2.16 17.98 9.99
N ASP A 71 -2.51 17.68 11.25
CA ASP A 71 -2.08 16.45 11.94
C ASP A 71 -3.01 15.25 11.66
N THR A 72 -4.01 15.41 10.78
CA THR A 72 -4.92 14.31 10.43
C THR A 72 -4.17 13.18 9.75
N ARG A 73 -4.40 11.96 10.24
CA ARG A 73 -3.87 10.74 9.62
C ARG A 73 -4.64 10.43 8.35
N VAL A 74 -3.91 10.35 7.24
CA VAL A 74 -4.46 9.99 5.93
C VAL A 74 -4.08 8.55 5.61
N THR A 75 -5.08 7.79 5.14
CA THR A 75 -4.89 6.47 4.55
C THR A 75 -5.22 6.53 3.06
N GLU A 76 -4.27 6.22 2.19
CA GLU A 76 -4.55 6.07 0.76
C GLU A 76 -5.05 4.64 0.49
N MET A 77 -6.18 4.51 -0.21
CA MET A 77 -6.80 3.23 -0.56
C MET A 77 -6.79 3.01 -2.07
N ASP A 78 -6.40 1.82 -2.51
CA ASP A 78 -6.27 1.48 -3.93
C ASP A 78 -6.47 -0.02 -4.20
N THR A 79 -6.78 -0.42 -5.43
CA THR A 79 -6.83 -1.82 -5.84
C THR A 79 -5.69 -2.21 -6.77
N VAL A 80 -5.11 -3.39 -6.55
CA VAL A 80 -4.13 -4.01 -7.44
C VAL A 80 -4.80 -5.21 -8.12
N LEU A 81 -4.88 -5.14 -9.45
CA LEU A 81 -5.43 -6.22 -10.27
C LEU A 81 -4.39 -7.32 -10.54
N GLY A 82 -4.86 -8.57 -10.56
CA GLY A 82 -4.09 -9.73 -10.99
C GLY A 82 -3.93 -9.78 -12.51
N CYS A 83 -3.66 -10.97 -13.04
CA CYS A 83 -3.70 -11.21 -14.48
C CYS A 83 -5.11 -11.07 -15.05
N GLU A 84 -5.19 -10.92 -16.38
CA GLU A 84 -6.47 -10.93 -17.08
C GLU A 84 -7.17 -12.28 -16.83
N GLY A 85 -8.42 -12.23 -16.36
CA GLY A 85 -9.20 -13.40 -15.97
C GLY A 85 -9.09 -13.80 -14.49
N SER A 86 -8.15 -13.24 -13.71
CA SER A 86 -8.14 -13.42 -12.24
C SER A 86 -9.36 -12.73 -11.65
N LYS A 87 -10.09 -13.46 -10.79
CA LYS A 87 -11.26 -12.92 -10.10
C LYS A 87 -10.84 -12.11 -8.88
N LYS A 88 -9.82 -12.61 -8.17
CA LYS A 88 -9.36 -11.98 -6.93
C LYS A 88 -8.54 -10.74 -7.21
N VAL A 89 -8.70 -9.75 -6.34
CA VAL A 89 -7.98 -8.47 -6.40
C VAL A 89 -7.43 -8.13 -5.03
N LEU A 90 -6.36 -7.35 -4.97
CA LEU A 90 -5.80 -6.89 -3.69
C LEU A 90 -6.31 -5.48 -3.39
N LEU A 91 -6.98 -5.29 -2.26
CA LEU A 91 -7.24 -3.98 -1.68
C LEU A 91 -6.02 -3.56 -0.87
N THR A 92 -5.39 -2.46 -1.26
CA THR A 92 -4.23 -1.90 -0.56
C THR A 92 -4.64 -0.70 0.28
N LEU A 93 -4.19 -0.67 1.54
CA LEU A 93 -4.35 0.46 2.46
C LEU A 93 -2.96 0.97 2.84
N HIS A 94 -2.69 2.21 2.51
CA HIS A 94 -1.40 2.84 2.76
C HIS A 94 -1.49 3.95 3.79
N PHE A 95 -0.75 3.83 4.88
CA PHE A 95 -0.69 4.82 5.94
C PHE A 95 0.45 5.80 5.66
N ASP A 96 0.11 7.04 5.29
CA ASP A 96 1.10 8.06 4.91
C ASP A 96 2.10 8.36 6.04
N CYS A 97 1.59 8.49 7.28
CA CYS A 97 2.38 8.82 8.47
C CYS A 97 3.57 7.88 8.76
N CYS A 98 3.49 6.60 8.36
CA CYS A 98 4.54 5.61 8.60
C CYS A 98 4.99 4.88 7.34
N SER A 99 4.45 5.25 6.18
CA SER A 99 4.63 4.55 4.91
C SER A 99 4.30 3.05 4.96
N LEU A 100 3.51 2.58 5.94
CA LEU A 100 3.07 1.20 6.06
C LEU A 100 2.04 0.90 4.98
N MET A 101 2.12 -0.27 4.35
CA MET A 101 1.13 -0.71 3.39
C MET A 101 0.57 -2.07 3.82
N MET A 102 -0.74 -2.17 3.95
CA MET A 102 -1.46 -3.41 4.13
C MET A 102 -2.15 -3.81 2.83
N ALA A 103 -2.33 -5.11 2.62
CA ALA A 103 -3.09 -5.63 1.50
C ALA A 103 -4.05 -6.72 1.97
N TYR A 104 -5.28 -6.65 1.46
CA TYR A 104 -6.35 -7.61 1.73
C TYR A 104 -6.79 -8.24 0.41
N LEU A 105 -6.92 -9.55 0.41
CA LEU A 105 -7.38 -10.31 -0.74
C LEU A 105 -8.91 -10.24 -0.81
N LEU A 106 -9.43 -9.74 -1.92
CA LEU A 106 -10.85 -9.69 -2.22
C LEU A 106 -11.20 -10.77 -3.24
N ASP A 107 -12.35 -11.43 -3.08
CA ASP A 107 -12.83 -12.44 -4.03
C ASP A 107 -13.27 -11.84 -5.37
N SER A 108 -13.70 -10.57 -5.37
CA SER A 108 -14.00 -9.82 -6.58
C SER A 108 -13.88 -8.32 -6.36
N LYS A 109 -13.83 -7.57 -7.47
CA LYS A 109 -13.78 -6.09 -7.53
C LYS A 109 -15.15 -5.43 -7.27
N GLU A 110 -15.90 -5.99 -6.32
CA GLU A 110 -17.24 -5.51 -5.96
C GLU A 110 -17.22 -4.69 -4.67
N VAL A 111 -18.10 -3.70 -4.57
CA VAL A 111 -18.19 -2.78 -3.42
C VAL A 111 -18.46 -3.53 -2.11
N CYS A 112 -19.22 -4.62 -2.15
CA CYS A 112 -19.57 -5.41 -0.96
C CYS A 112 -18.34 -6.04 -0.28
N HIS A 113 -17.34 -6.46 -1.05
CA HIS A 113 -16.12 -7.07 -0.50
C HIS A 113 -15.24 -6.02 0.18
N VAL A 114 -15.14 -4.80 -0.38
CA VAL A 114 -14.44 -3.68 0.27
C VAL A 114 -15.10 -3.35 1.60
N LYS A 115 -16.44 -3.26 1.62
CA LYS A 115 -17.21 -3.03 2.85
C LYS A 115 -16.96 -4.12 3.89
N ALA A 116 -16.96 -5.38 3.48
CA ALA A 116 -16.73 -6.51 4.38
C ALA A 116 -15.36 -6.44 5.08
N ILE A 117 -14.32 -5.97 4.37
CA ILE A 117 -13.01 -5.72 4.98
C ILE A 117 -13.10 -4.60 6.02
N PHE A 118 -13.70 -3.45 5.69
CA PHE A 118 -13.85 -2.34 6.64
C PHE A 118 -14.62 -2.78 7.89
N ASP A 119 -15.73 -3.50 7.72
CA ASP A 119 -16.53 -4.03 8.83
C ASP A 119 -15.75 -5.03 9.69
N SER A 120 -14.88 -5.85 9.07
CA SER A 120 -14.02 -6.81 9.77
C SER A 120 -12.98 -6.09 10.63
N ILE A 121 -12.30 -5.09 10.06
CA ILE A 121 -11.32 -4.28 10.77
C ILE A 121 -12.00 -3.53 11.94
N GLU A 122 -13.14 -2.89 11.69
CA GLU A 122 -13.90 -2.19 12.71
C GLU A 122 -14.36 -3.12 13.84
N ARG A 123 -14.81 -4.35 13.52
CA ARG A 123 -15.23 -5.33 14.54
C ARG A 123 -14.08 -5.76 15.44
N SER A 124 -12.88 -5.90 14.89
CA SER A 124 -11.70 -6.33 15.64
C SER A 124 -11.08 -5.21 16.47
N LEU A 125 -11.02 -3.98 15.94
CA LEU A 125 -10.40 -2.84 16.61
C LEU A 125 -11.37 -2.03 17.49
N GLY A 126 -12.67 -2.12 17.20
CA GLY A 126 -13.68 -1.20 17.70
C GLY A 126 -13.72 0.11 16.90
N THR A 127 -14.91 0.74 16.86
CA THR A 127 -15.18 1.95 16.06
C THR A 127 -14.28 3.12 16.45
N PHE A 128 -13.92 3.28 17.73
CA PHE A 128 -13.05 4.38 18.18
C PHE A 128 -11.62 4.24 17.65
N SER A 129 -10.98 3.08 17.85
CA SER A 129 -9.61 2.84 17.36
C SER A 129 -9.56 2.85 15.83
N PHE A 130 -10.59 2.32 15.17
CA PHE A 130 -10.75 2.43 13.72
C PHE A 130 -10.76 3.90 13.28
N SER A 131 -11.63 4.73 13.86
CA SER A 131 -11.77 6.15 13.47
C SER A 131 -10.51 6.97 13.75
N SER A 132 -9.72 6.60 14.75
CA SER A 132 -8.43 7.23 15.10
C SER A 132 -7.31 6.92 14.08
N VAL A 133 -7.37 5.76 13.43
CA VAL A 133 -6.35 5.33 12.46
C VAL A 133 -6.78 5.63 11.03
N PHE A 134 -8.03 5.34 10.71
CA PHE A 134 -8.67 5.55 9.42
C PHE A 134 -9.57 6.80 9.46
N SER A 135 -9.07 7.91 10.02
CA SER A 135 -9.89 9.13 10.12
C SER A 135 -10.29 9.65 8.74
N LEU A 136 -9.34 9.63 7.81
CA LEU A 136 -9.51 10.11 6.46
C LEU A 136 -8.92 9.11 5.46
N VAL A 137 -9.75 8.67 4.52
CA VAL A 137 -9.36 7.76 3.44
C VAL A 137 -9.41 8.48 2.10
N LEU A 138 -8.31 8.45 1.35
CA LEU A 138 -8.21 9.01 0.00
C LEU A 138 -8.18 7.87 -1.02
N THR A 139 -9.11 7.86 -1.97
CA THR A 139 -9.20 6.81 -2.99
C THR A 139 -9.41 7.37 -4.39
N ASP A 140 -9.35 6.51 -5.41
CA ASP A 140 -9.67 6.88 -6.78
C ASP A 140 -11.18 6.73 -7.04
N ARG A 141 -11.64 7.10 -8.24
CA ARG A 141 -13.06 6.97 -8.62
C ARG A 141 -13.40 5.57 -9.16
N GLY A 142 -12.72 4.55 -8.66
CA GLY A 142 -12.95 3.15 -9.00
C GLY A 142 -14.40 2.72 -8.75
N GLY A 143 -14.90 1.79 -9.56
CA GLY A 143 -16.27 1.26 -9.43
C GLY A 143 -16.52 0.61 -8.07
N GLU A 144 -15.49 -0.01 -7.51
CA GLU A 144 -15.45 -0.66 -6.20
C GLU A 144 -15.62 0.32 -5.01
N PHE A 145 -15.47 1.63 -5.26
CA PHE A 145 -15.55 2.67 -4.23
C PHE A 145 -16.77 3.58 -4.41
N ARG A 146 -17.72 3.26 -5.30
CA ARG A 146 -18.87 4.11 -5.65
C ARG A 146 -19.97 4.24 -4.59
N ASN A 147 -19.76 3.73 -3.37
CA ASN A 147 -20.71 3.87 -2.26
C ASN A 147 -20.00 4.36 -0.99
N PRO A 148 -19.64 5.65 -0.93
CA PRO A 148 -18.94 6.21 0.23
C PRO A 148 -19.78 6.09 1.50
N ALA A 149 -21.09 6.32 1.45
CA ALA A 149 -21.96 6.26 2.62
C ALA A 149 -21.91 4.89 3.33
N ALA A 150 -21.85 3.78 2.59
CA ALA A 150 -21.75 2.44 3.16
C ALA A 150 -20.36 2.12 3.76
N LEU A 151 -19.33 2.87 3.37
CA LEU A 151 -17.97 2.72 3.88
C LEU A 151 -17.69 3.71 5.04
N GLU A 152 -18.24 4.92 4.98
CA GLU A 152 -18.16 5.97 6.01
C GLU A 152 -18.98 5.61 7.26
N CYS A 153 -20.12 4.93 7.09
CA CYS A 153 -20.95 4.45 8.18
C CYS A 153 -20.61 3.01 8.56
N GLY A 154 -20.26 2.80 9.83
CA GLY A 154 -19.91 1.52 10.41
C GLY A 154 -21.06 0.85 11.16
N GLN A 155 -20.71 0.18 12.25
CA GLN A 155 -21.69 -0.43 13.14
C GLN A 155 -22.55 0.65 13.82
N GLU A 156 -23.82 0.32 14.09
CA GLU A 156 -24.77 1.22 14.77
C GLU A 156 -25.00 2.58 14.08
N ASN A 157 -24.74 2.67 12.76
CA ASN A 157 -24.79 3.90 11.97
C ASN A 157 -23.85 5.02 12.48
N LEU A 158 -22.78 4.65 13.19
CA LEU A 158 -21.74 5.59 13.58
C LEU A 158 -20.83 5.90 12.38
N ILE A 159 -20.41 7.16 12.27
CA ILE A 159 -19.42 7.57 11.28
C ILE A 159 -18.05 7.05 11.76
N ARG A 160 -17.43 6.18 10.96
CA ARG A 160 -16.15 5.53 11.27
C ARG A 160 -14.97 6.10 10.46
N THR A 161 -15.22 6.75 9.34
CA THR A 161 -14.20 7.36 8.47
C THR A 161 -14.85 8.41 7.58
N SER A 162 -14.04 9.31 7.02
CA SER A 162 -14.42 10.17 5.89
C SER A 162 -13.71 9.75 4.61
N ILE A 163 -14.42 9.64 3.48
CA ILE A 163 -13.83 9.22 2.20
C ILE A 163 -13.79 10.39 1.23
N TYR A 164 -12.60 10.61 0.68
CA TYR A 164 -12.35 11.59 -0.36
C TYR A 164 -11.84 10.93 -1.63
N TYR A 165 -12.11 11.58 -2.76
CA TYR A 165 -11.80 11.07 -4.08
C TYR A 165 -10.81 11.96 -4.81
N CYS A 166 -9.84 11.32 -5.44
CA CYS A 166 -8.99 11.99 -6.42
C CYS A 166 -9.81 12.45 -7.63
N ASP A 167 -9.27 13.44 -8.33
CA ASP A 167 -9.80 13.88 -9.60
C ASP A 167 -9.54 12.84 -10.69
N PRO A 168 -10.44 12.73 -11.70
CA PRO A 168 -10.25 11.78 -12.78
C PRO A 168 -8.92 12.03 -13.48
N MET A 169 -8.22 10.96 -13.84
CA MET A 169 -6.89 10.99 -14.48
C MET A 169 -5.75 11.64 -13.66
N CYS A 170 -5.99 11.96 -12.39
CA CYS A 170 -5.00 12.65 -11.56
C CYS A 170 -4.25 11.68 -10.65
N SER A 171 -3.59 10.66 -11.22
CA SER A 171 -2.86 9.64 -10.44
C SER A 171 -1.77 10.22 -9.53
N TRP A 172 -1.22 11.39 -9.88
CA TRP A 172 -0.24 12.10 -9.07
C TRP A 172 -0.78 12.62 -7.73
N GLN A 173 -2.10 12.63 -7.52
CA GLN A 173 -2.74 12.99 -6.25
C GLN A 173 -2.60 11.90 -5.18
N LYS A 174 -2.21 10.67 -5.57
CA LYS A 174 -1.83 9.55 -4.69
C LYS A 174 -0.43 9.03 -5.06
N PRO A 175 0.63 9.85 -4.87
CA PRO A 175 1.96 9.50 -5.32
C PRO A 175 2.56 8.31 -4.56
N HIS A 176 2.06 8.01 -3.36
CA HIS A 176 2.58 6.93 -2.54
C HIS A 176 2.08 5.56 -3.00
N CYS A 177 0.80 5.44 -3.39
CA CYS A 177 0.25 4.22 -3.96
C CYS A 177 1.12 3.63 -5.08
N GLU A 178 1.55 4.43 -6.06
CA GLU A 178 2.36 3.93 -7.19
C GLU A 178 3.68 3.28 -6.71
N LYS A 179 4.44 3.98 -5.87
CA LYS A 179 5.72 3.49 -5.35
C LYS A 179 5.55 2.26 -4.46
N ASN A 180 4.46 2.17 -3.70
CA ASN A 180 4.21 1.01 -2.85
C ASN A 180 3.77 -0.20 -3.66
N HIS A 181 2.96 -0.01 -4.70
CA HIS A 181 2.57 -1.07 -5.63
C HIS A 181 3.78 -1.64 -6.39
N GLU A 182 4.83 -0.86 -6.64
CA GLU A 182 6.09 -1.40 -7.18
C GLU A 182 6.64 -2.54 -6.32
N TYR A 183 6.54 -2.47 -4.98
CA TYR A 183 7.01 -3.54 -4.10
C TYR A 183 6.18 -4.82 -4.27
N ILE A 184 4.85 -4.69 -4.35
CA ILE A 184 3.96 -5.82 -4.66
C ILE A 184 4.35 -6.40 -6.02
N ARG A 185 4.60 -5.56 -7.03
CA ARG A 185 4.93 -6.02 -8.38
C ARG A 185 6.31 -6.69 -8.51
N LYS A 186 7.23 -6.51 -7.55
CA LYS A 186 8.48 -7.29 -7.52
C LYS A 186 8.23 -8.74 -7.11
N ILE A 187 7.25 -8.99 -6.25
CA ILE A 187 6.90 -10.32 -5.74
C ILE A 187 5.83 -10.96 -6.62
N CYS A 188 4.83 -10.19 -7.05
CA CYS A 188 3.78 -10.61 -7.98
C CYS A 188 3.83 -9.75 -9.26
N PRO A 189 4.70 -10.10 -10.23
CA PRO A 189 4.80 -9.40 -11.50
C PRO A 189 3.46 -9.29 -12.23
N LYS A 190 3.39 -8.38 -13.21
CA LYS A 190 2.22 -8.31 -14.09
C LYS A 190 2.02 -9.66 -14.80
N GLY A 191 0.81 -10.19 -14.75
CA GLY A 191 0.50 -11.53 -15.27
C GLY A 191 0.42 -12.63 -14.20
N THR A 192 0.75 -12.33 -12.93
CA THR A 192 0.47 -13.23 -11.80
C THR A 192 -1.02 -13.23 -11.47
N SER A 193 -1.63 -14.41 -11.37
CA SER A 193 -2.99 -14.59 -10.83
C SER A 193 -2.96 -14.46 -9.30
N PHE A 194 -3.98 -13.84 -8.72
CA PHE A 194 -4.15 -13.81 -7.26
C PHE A 194 -5.09 -14.89 -6.74
N ASP A 195 -5.68 -15.68 -7.62
CA ASP A 195 -6.72 -16.64 -7.27
C ASP A 195 -6.18 -17.78 -6.36
N ASP A 196 -4.91 -18.16 -6.55
CA ASP A 196 -4.22 -19.23 -5.81
C ASP A 196 -3.60 -18.79 -4.48
N TYR A 197 -3.67 -17.49 -4.18
CA TYR A 197 -3.19 -16.94 -2.91
C TYR A 197 -4.28 -16.96 -1.84
N SER A 198 -3.84 -17.13 -0.60
CA SER A 198 -4.66 -16.92 0.60
C SER A 198 -4.33 -15.58 1.26
N GLN A 199 -5.13 -15.17 2.25
CA GLN A 199 -4.82 -13.96 3.02
C GLN A 199 -3.50 -14.10 3.80
N GLU A 200 -3.13 -15.31 4.20
CA GLU A 200 -1.85 -15.62 4.84
C GLU A 200 -0.67 -15.39 3.89
N ASP A 201 -0.78 -15.83 2.62
CA ASP A 201 0.22 -15.56 1.58
C ASP A 201 0.42 -14.05 1.39
N ILE A 202 -0.68 -13.27 1.37
CA ILE A 202 -0.62 -11.80 1.25
C ILE A 202 -0.04 -11.15 2.50
N THR A 203 -0.35 -11.65 3.69
CA THR A 203 0.18 -11.13 4.96
C THR A 203 1.68 -11.40 5.08
N LEU A 204 2.15 -12.56 4.62
CA LEU A 204 3.57 -12.88 4.50
C LEU A 204 4.26 -11.89 3.55
N MET A 205 3.70 -11.66 2.37
CA MET A 205 4.21 -10.67 1.42
C MET A 205 4.32 -9.27 2.05
N MET A 206 3.28 -8.81 2.75
CA MET A 206 3.29 -7.52 3.44
C MET A 206 4.33 -7.47 4.56
N SER A 207 4.58 -8.58 5.27
CA SER A 207 5.61 -8.67 6.32
C SER A 207 7.01 -8.42 5.74
N HIS A 208 7.34 -9.03 4.59
CA HIS A 208 8.60 -8.78 3.89
C HIS A 208 8.70 -7.34 3.36
N ILE A 209 7.64 -6.82 2.75
CA ILE A 209 7.63 -5.45 2.20
C ILE A 209 7.79 -4.40 3.31
N ASN A 210 7.06 -4.55 4.41
CA ASN A 210 7.06 -3.58 5.51
C ASN A 210 8.26 -3.73 6.45
N SER A 211 8.98 -4.85 6.40
CA SER A 211 10.27 -5.01 7.08
C SER A 211 11.43 -4.40 6.29
N SER A 212 11.26 -4.14 4.98
CA SER A 212 12.31 -3.59 4.13
C SER A 212 12.68 -2.14 4.50
N PRO A 213 13.95 -1.86 4.86
CA PRO A 213 14.41 -0.51 5.17
C PRO A 213 14.33 0.44 3.97
N ARG A 214 13.78 1.63 4.17
CA ARG A 214 13.60 2.64 3.10
C ARG A 214 14.53 3.83 3.33
N GLN A 215 15.23 4.26 2.28
CA GLN A 215 16.05 5.47 2.33
C GLN A 215 15.22 6.72 2.66
N SER A 216 13.98 6.80 2.15
CA SER A 216 13.06 7.90 2.46
C SER A 216 12.65 7.96 3.93
N LEU A 217 12.78 6.86 4.67
CA LEU A 217 12.50 6.78 6.11
C LEU A 217 13.79 6.84 6.94
N GLY A 218 14.85 7.43 6.38
CA GLY A 218 16.15 7.49 7.04
C GLY A 218 16.66 6.12 7.46
N GLY A 219 16.46 5.10 6.62
CA GLY A 219 16.91 3.72 6.86
C GLY A 219 16.05 2.90 7.82
N MET A 220 14.93 3.42 8.31
CA MET A 220 13.94 2.62 9.05
C MET A 220 13.02 1.86 8.09
N SER A 221 12.42 0.77 8.57
CA SER A 221 11.38 0.05 7.85
C SER A 221 9.99 0.63 8.20
N PRO A 222 9.01 0.54 7.28
CA PRO A 222 7.64 0.95 7.57
C PRO A 222 7.06 0.32 8.83
N LEU A 223 7.33 -0.97 9.08
CA LEU A 223 6.85 -1.67 10.26
C LEU A 223 7.42 -1.08 11.56
N LYS A 224 8.72 -0.76 11.59
CA LYS A 224 9.35 -0.10 12.75
C LYS A 224 8.72 1.26 13.02
N LEU A 225 8.47 2.04 11.97
CA LEU A 225 7.85 3.35 12.12
C LEU A 225 6.38 3.25 12.55
N ALA A 226 5.65 2.27 12.02
CA ALA A 226 4.27 2.00 12.40
C ALA A 226 4.13 1.64 13.89
N LYS A 227 5.02 0.80 14.43
CA LYS A 227 5.07 0.46 15.87
C LYS A 227 5.26 1.69 16.78
N LEU A 228 5.83 2.79 16.27
CA LEU A 228 6.04 4.03 17.02
C LEU A 228 4.85 5.01 16.88
N MET A 229 4.15 4.98 15.74
CA MET A 229 3.16 5.99 15.37
C MET A 229 1.70 5.53 15.55
N LEU A 230 1.45 4.22 15.48
CA LEU A 230 0.12 3.63 15.55
C LEU A 230 -0.12 2.93 16.90
N PRO A 231 -1.38 2.83 17.37
CA PRO A 231 -1.71 2.06 18.57
C PRO A 231 -1.31 0.59 18.44
N SER A 232 -0.86 -0.02 19.55
CA SER A 232 -0.42 -1.43 19.57
C SER A 232 -1.52 -2.39 19.11
N GLU A 233 -2.77 -2.15 19.50
CA GLU A 233 -3.94 -2.94 19.09
C GLU A 233 -4.07 -3.05 17.56
N VAL A 234 -3.74 -1.97 16.85
CA VAL A 234 -3.81 -1.93 15.38
C VAL A 234 -2.66 -2.71 14.76
N ILE A 235 -1.47 -2.62 15.34
CA ILE A 235 -0.30 -3.39 14.90
C ILE A 235 -0.54 -4.89 15.13
N ASP A 236 -1.09 -5.25 16.28
CA ASP A 236 -1.40 -6.63 16.65
C ASP A 236 -2.47 -7.21 15.71
N TYR A 237 -3.49 -6.43 15.36
CA TYR A 237 -4.50 -6.82 14.37
C TYR A 237 -3.92 -7.06 12.97
N PHE A 238 -2.96 -6.23 12.53
CA PHE A 238 -2.33 -6.42 11.22
C PHE A 238 -1.53 -7.72 11.12
N GLY A 239 -1.11 -8.31 12.25
CA GLY A 239 -0.44 -9.60 12.28
C GLY A 239 0.86 -9.66 11.47
N LEU A 240 1.53 -8.52 11.28
CA LEU A 240 2.77 -8.45 10.51
C LEU A 240 3.95 -8.96 11.34
N THR A 241 4.74 -9.84 10.74
CA THR A 241 5.98 -10.33 11.33
C THR A 241 7.15 -9.44 10.91
N GLU A 242 8.01 -9.07 11.86
CA GLU A 242 9.24 -8.35 11.54
C GLU A 242 10.29 -9.34 11.03
N ILE A 243 10.74 -9.13 9.79
CA ILE A 243 11.71 -10.00 9.11
C ILE A 243 13.11 -9.38 9.25
N PRO A 244 14.13 -10.14 9.70
CA PRO A 244 15.51 -9.69 9.71
C PRO A 244 15.98 -9.26 8.33
N ASP A 245 16.82 -8.22 8.25
CA ASP A 245 17.18 -7.59 6.98
C ASP A 245 17.75 -8.54 5.92
N ASP A 246 18.49 -9.56 6.34
CA ASP A 246 19.09 -10.59 5.47
C ASP A 246 18.10 -11.64 4.96
N GLU A 247 16.97 -11.79 5.63
CA GLU A 247 15.91 -12.75 5.28
C GLU A 247 14.81 -12.12 4.43
N ILE A 248 14.92 -10.82 4.12
CA ILE A 248 13.91 -10.12 3.34
C ILE A 248 13.96 -10.53 1.87
N VAL A 249 12.95 -11.29 1.43
CA VAL A 249 12.73 -11.66 0.04
C VAL A 249 11.71 -10.72 -0.61
N LEU A 250 12.15 -9.94 -1.61
CA LEU A 250 11.28 -9.06 -2.41
C LEU A 250 11.22 -9.51 -3.89
N THR A 251 11.26 -10.81 -4.13
CA THR A 251 11.24 -11.41 -5.46
C THR A 251 10.10 -12.42 -5.56
N PRO A 252 9.76 -12.91 -6.77
CA PRO A 252 8.68 -13.87 -6.93
C PRO A 252 8.88 -15.20 -6.18
N ALA A 253 10.12 -15.52 -5.81
CA ALA A 253 10.44 -16.71 -5.03
C ALA A 253 9.75 -16.75 -3.67
N LEU A 254 9.31 -15.62 -3.12
CA LEU A 254 8.64 -15.57 -1.81
C LEU A 254 7.33 -16.36 -1.79
N LEU A 255 6.53 -16.27 -2.85
CA LEU A 255 5.19 -16.87 -2.95
C LEU A 255 5.12 -17.97 -4.02
N GLN A 256 6.27 -18.44 -4.52
CA GLN A 256 6.31 -19.59 -5.41
C GLN A 256 6.05 -20.87 -4.59
N LYS A 257 4.95 -21.54 -4.94
CA LYS A 257 4.59 -22.88 -4.44
C LYS A 257 5.25 -23.95 -5.30
#